data_AF-A0A6G3BV18-F1
#
_entry.id   AF-A0A6G3BV18-F1
#
_cell.length_a   1.000
_cell.length_b   1.000
_cell.length_c   1.000
_cell.angle_alpha   90.00
_cell.angle_beta   90.00
_cell.angle_gamma   90.00
#
_symmetry.space_group_name_H-M   'P 1'
#
loop_
_entity.id
_entity.type
_entity.pdbx_description
1 polymer ?
#
loop_
_entity_poly.entity_id
_entity_poly.type
_entity_poly.pdbx_seq_one_letter_code
_entity_poly.pdbx_strand_id
1 'polypeptide(L)'
;MKSTVALSAYERKARLTPGMLGIAPVTITLVALGLKAYPAVPVALGVLSVTVGGYALSVLVGNAGRRAQDRMYERWGGRPTTQLLRTRDESSNPRQRDIWRQAIEEVTGVQLLSKRREAANSVAADHAIEAATDQVRYLGQDPRFPMVANENAAYGFERNMWGFRWVGRYVALVCLAVIGLTCLLARYTSFHVSAGAAISGAVINVMILTGWCLFPSEERAKEAGFRYARQLLHAVTQVSRTESSSATEETQEDS
;
A
#
# COMPACT_ATOMS: atom_id res chain seq x y z
N MET A 1 -9.52 -9.71 26.15
CA MET A 1 -10.61 -8.87 25.65
C MET A 1 -10.10 -8.01 24.48
N LYS A 2 -10.10 -8.53 23.26
CA LYS A 2 -9.63 -7.81 22.05
C LYS A 2 -10.54 -8.15 20.88
N SER A 3 -11.32 -7.16 20.43
CA SER A 3 -11.39 -6.69 19.05
C SER A 3 -12.67 -5.89 18.87
N THR A 4 -12.63 -4.60 19.21
CA THR A 4 -13.39 -3.66 18.39
C THR A 4 -12.88 -3.83 16.96
N VAL A 5 -13.82 -3.97 16.01
CA VAL A 5 -13.59 -4.04 14.57
C VAL A 5 -13.07 -2.67 14.08
N ALA A 6 -11.93 -2.25 14.61
CA ALA A 6 -11.28 -0.99 14.30
C ALA A 6 -10.10 -1.29 13.39
N LEU A 7 -10.14 -0.75 12.18
CA LEU A 7 -9.06 -0.89 11.20
C LEU A 7 -7.73 -0.43 11.83
N SER A 8 -6.68 -1.23 11.66
CA SER A 8 -5.34 -0.88 12.15
C SER A 8 -4.83 0.42 11.51
N ALA A 9 -3.84 1.07 12.14
CA ALA A 9 -3.23 2.29 11.56
C ALA A 9 -2.69 2.05 10.14
N TYR A 10 -2.13 0.86 9.90
CA TYR A 10 -1.74 0.41 8.57
C TYR A 10 -2.95 0.34 7.63
N GLU A 11 -4.03 -0.34 8.00
CA GLU A 11 -5.20 -0.49 7.14
C GLU A 11 -5.84 0.86 6.78
N ARG A 12 -5.91 1.79 7.75
CA ARG A 12 -6.40 3.14 7.48
C ARG A 12 -5.53 3.86 6.45
N LYS A 13 -4.22 3.96 6.70
CA LYS A 13 -3.30 4.72 5.83
C LYS A 13 -3.10 4.06 4.48
N ALA A 14 -2.85 2.75 4.45
CA ALA A 14 -2.49 2.03 3.25
C ALA A 14 -3.69 1.66 2.37
N ARG A 15 -4.86 1.34 2.95
CA ARG A 15 -6.00 0.76 2.21
C ARG A 15 -7.23 1.66 2.20
N LEU A 16 -7.62 2.21 3.35
CA LEU A 16 -8.84 3.02 3.45
C LEU A 16 -8.70 4.36 2.72
N THR A 17 -7.57 5.06 2.88
CA THR A 17 -7.37 6.37 2.26
C THR A 17 -7.50 6.34 0.73
N PRO A 18 -6.82 5.45 -0.02
CA PRO A 18 -7.02 5.37 -1.48
C PRO A 18 -8.45 4.96 -1.86
N GLY A 19 -9.09 4.12 -1.05
CA GLY A 19 -10.49 3.73 -1.25
C GLY A 19 -11.45 4.90 -1.13
N MET A 20 -11.33 5.66 -0.04
CA MET A 20 -12.16 6.84 0.23
C MET A 20 -12.04 7.88 -0.90
N LEU A 21 -10.82 8.13 -1.38
CA LEU A 21 -10.59 9.00 -2.55
C LEU A 21 -11.23 8.47 -3.84
N GLY A 22 -11.33 7.15 -3.98
CA GLY A 22 -11.95 6.52 -5.14
C GLY A 22 -13.47 6.59 -5.14
N ILE A 23 -14.10 6.57 -3.97
CA ILE A 23 -15.57 6.67 -3.84
C ILE A 23 -16.06 8.11 -3.65
N ALA A 24 -15.17 9.06 -3.32
CA ALA A 24 -15.52 10.47 -3.11
C ALA A 24 -16.36 11.08 -4.26
N PRO A 25 -16.12 10.78 -5.56
CA PRO A 25 -16.96 11.32 -6.62
C PRO A 25 -18.44 10.94 -6.50
N VAL A 26 -18.75 9.77 -5.93
CA VAL A 26 -20.13 9.30 -5.74
C VAL A 26 -20.83 10.16 -4.70
N THR A 27 -20.19 10.40 -3.55
CA THR A 27 -20.79 11.21 -2.48
C THR A 27 -21.00 12.66 -2.92
N ILE A 28 -20.03 13.22 -3.64
CA ILE A 28 -20.13 14.57 -4.23
C ILE A 28 -21.30 14.64 -5.21
N THR A 29 -21.45 13.64 -6.07
CA THR A 29 -22.54 13.59 -7.07
C THR A 29 -23.92 13.53 -6.42
N LEU A 30 -24.08 12.70 -5.39
CA LEU A 30 -25.34 12.60 -4.65
C LEU A 30 -25.74 13.93 -4.00
N VAL A 31 -24.76 14.66 -3.45
CA VAL A 31 -25.00 15.98 -2.84
C VAL A 31 -25.31 17.03 -3.92
N ALA A 32 -24.54 17.04 -5.02
CA ALA A 32 -24.70 18.00 -6.11
C ALA A 32 -26.07 17.91 -6.79
N LEU A 33 -26.62 16.69 -6.90
CA LEU A 33 -27.94 16.44 -7.49
C LEU A 33 -29.09 16.56 -6.48
N GLY A 34 -28.83 17.00 -5.24
CA GLY A 34 -29.86 17.17 -4.21
C GLY A 34 -30.47 15.85 -3.70
N LEU A 35 -29.89 14.70 -4.07
CA LEU A 35 -30.48 13.39 -3.79
C LEU A 35 -30.48 13.03 -2.30
N LYS A 36 -29.69 13.73 -1.48
CA LYS A 36 -29.74 13.60 -0.01
C LYS A 36 -31.11 13.91 0.60
N ALA A 37 -31.98 14.63 -0.12
CA ALA A 37 -33.34 14.93 0.33
C ALA A 37 -34.26 13.68 0.32
N TYR A 38 -33.89 12.64 -0.44
CA TYR A 38 -34.64 11.38 -0.46
C TYR A 38 -34.17 10.47 0.69
N PRO A 39 -35.04 10.03 1.61
CA PRO A 39 -34.66 9.28 2.81
C PRO A 39 -33.86 7.99 2.54
N ALA A 40 -34.09 7.34 1.39
CA ALA A 40 -33.36 6.14 1.00
C ALA A 40 -31.86 6.37 0.76
N VAL A 41 -31.46 7.59 0.35
CA VAL A 41 -30.06 7.93 0.02
C VAL A 41 -29.16 8.02 1.26
N PRO A 42 -29.49 8.78 2.33
CA PRO A 42 -28.70 8.78 3.55
C PRO A 42 -28.77 7.42 4.27
N VAL A 43 -29.86 6.66 4.15
CA VAL A 43 -29.92 5.28 4.67
C VAL A 43 -28.95 4.36 3.93
N ALA A 44 -28.94 4.39 2.60
CA ALA A 44 -28.00 3.61 1.79
C ALA A 44 -26.54 4.01 2.05
N LEU A 45 -26.26 5.32 2.13
CA LEU A 45 -24.94 5.84 2.50
C LEU A 45 -24.56 5.42 3.93
N GLY A 46 -25.53 5.42 4.85
CA GLY A 46 -25.37 4.94 6.22
C GLY A 46 -24.95 3.47 6.26
N VAL A 47 -25.67 2.59 5.56
CA VAL A 47 -25.35 1.16 5.44
C VAL A 47 -23.99 0.94 4.76
N LEU A 48 -23.65 1.72 3.73
CA LEU A 48 -22.33 1.72 3.10
C LEU A 48 -21.22 2.22 4.04
N SER A 49 -21.54 3.12 4.97
CA SER A 49 -20.60 3.68 5.94
C SER A 49 -20.39 2.80 7.18
N VAL A 50 -21.35 1.93 7.51
CA VAL A 50 -21.20 0.94 8.60
C VAL A 50 -20.22 -0.13 8.15
N THR A 51 -19.06 -0.17 8.82
CA THR A 51 -18.01 -1.20 8.96
C THR A 51 -17.75 -2.14 7.77
N VAL A 52 -18.77 -2.82 7.25
CA VAL A 52 -18.73 -3.69 6.06
C VAL A 52 -18.26 -2.94 4.82
N GLY A 53 -18.77 -1.73 4.55
CA GLY A 53 -18.38 -0.99 3.34
C GLY A 53 -16.94 -0.48 3.37
N GLY A 54 -16.50 0.04 4.53
CA GLY A 54 -15.10 0.47 4.73
C GLY A 54 -14.11 -0.70 4.69
N TYR A 55 -14.45 -1.83 5.29
CA TYR A 55 -13.64 -3.05 5.23
C TYR A 55 -13.61 -3.64 3.81
N ALA A 56 -14.76 -3.81 3.16
CA ALA A 56 -14.85 -4.32 1.79
C ALA A 56 -14.05 -3.46 0.81
N LEU A 57 -14.15 -2.13 0.93
CA LEU A 57 -13.36 -1.21 0.13
C LEU A 57 -11.86 -1.36 0.41
N SER A 58 -11.47 -1.49 1.68
CA SER A 58 -10.08 -1.73 2.05
C SER A 58 -9.53 -3.04 1.46
N VAL A 59 -10.36 -4.09 1.40
CA VAL A 59 -10.01 -5.37 0.77
C VAL A 59 -9.87 -5.22 -0.75
N LEU A 60 -10.81 -4.54 -1.42
CA LEU A 60 -10.78 -4.30 -2.86
C LEU A 60 -9.53 -3.51 -3.27
N VAL A 61 -9.24 -2.41 -2.56
CA VAL A 61 -8.07 -1.57 -2.78
C VAL A 61 -6.78 -2.37 -2.53
N GLY A 62 -6.73 -3.14 -1.45
CA GLY A 62 -5.59 -4.01 -1.14
C GLY A 62 -5.35 -5.09 -2.21
N ASN A 63 -6.42 -5.69 -2.74
CA ASN A 63 -6.34 -6.66 -3.85
C ASN A 63 -5.81 -6.02 -5.13
N ALA A 64 -6.34 -4.85 -5.50
CA ALA A 64 -5.87 -4.11 -6.67
C ALA A 64 -4.38 -3.72 -6.55
N GLY A 65 -3.97 -3.28 -5.35
CA GLY A 65 -2.57 -3.00 -5.05
C GLY A 65 -1.66 -4.22 -5.16
N ARG A 66 -2.06 -5.37 -4.61
CA ARG A 66 -1.26 -6.62 -4.72
C ARG A 66 -1.05 -7.05 -6.16
N ARG A 67 -2.12 -7.10 -6.97
CA ARG A 67 -2.02 -7.43 -8.40
C ARG A 67 -1.12 -6.45 -9.16
N ALA A 68 -1.15 -5.17 -8.78
CA ALA A 68 -0.27 -4.18 -9.37
C ALA A 68 1.18 -4.39 -8.95
N GLN A 69 1.44 -4.78 -7.71
CA GLN A 69 2.79 -5.09 -7.23
C GLN A 69 3.43 -6.25 -7.96
N ASP A 70 2.70 -7.33 -8.24
CA ASP A 70 3.29 -8.48 -8.92
C ASP A 70 3.86 -8.05 -10.29
N ARG A 71 3.08 -7.25 -11.04
CA ARG A 71 3.50 -6.64 -12.31
C ARG A 71 4.64 -5.64 -12.17
N MET A 72 4.64 -4.87 -11.08
CA MET A 72 5.73 -3.92 -10.78
C MET A 72 7.03 -4.66 -10.49
N TYR A 73 7.00 -5.72 -9.67
CA TYR A 73 8.19 -6.49 -9.33
C TYR A 73 8.84 -7.12 -10.54
N GLU A 74 8.06 -7.63 -11.50
CA GLU A 74 8.57 -8.09 -12.79
C GLU A 74 9.36 -6.98 -13.52
N ARG A 75 8.80 -5.76 -13.56
CA ARG A 75 9.45 -4.59 -14.19
C ARG A 75 10.66 -4.08 -13.42
N TRP A 76 10.67 -4.25 -12.10
CA TRP A 76 11.74 -3.74 -11.23
C TRP A 76 12.93 -4.70 -11.16
N GLY A 77 12.81 -5.94 -11.66
CA GLY A 77 13.84 -6.97 -11.52
C GLY A 77 13.74 -7.78 -10.21
N GLY A 78 12.57 -7.77 -9.57
CA GLY A 78 12.25 -8.51 -8.35
C GLY A 78 11.82 -7.62 -7.18
N ARG A 79 11.63 -8.22 -6.00
CA ARG A 79 11.30 -7.50 -4.76
C ARG A 79 12.45 -6.56 -4.36
N PRO A 80 12.17 -5.36 -3.80
CA PRO A 80 13.23 -4.46 -3.34
C PRO A 80 14.18 -5.08 -2.30
N THR A 81 13.68 -5.93 -1.39
CA THR A 81 14.53 -6.66 -0.43
C THR A 81 15.48 -7.62 -1.13
N THR A 82 14.99 -8.37 -2.11
CA THR A 82 15.80 -9.28 -2.93
C THR A 82 16.90 -8.51 -3.64
N GLN A 83 16.56 -7.41 -4.30
CA GLN A 83 17.53 -6.56 -5.01
C GLN A 83 18.61 -5.99 -4.07
N LEU A 84 18.25 -5.55 -2.86
CA LEU A 84 19.21 -5.00 -1.89
C LEU A 84 20.20 -6.05 -1.35
N LEU A 85 19.78 -7.32 -1.27
CA LEU A 85 20.61 -8.40 -0.75
C LEU A 85 21.39 -9.14 -1.83
N ARG A 86 20.99 -9.04 -3.10
CA ARG A 86 21.61 -9.74 -4.22
C ARG A 86 23.05 -9.28 -4.45
N THR A 87 23.97 -10.21 -4.66
CA THR A 87 25.40 -9.92 -4.85
C THR A 87 25.85 -9.87 -6.30
N ARG A 88 25.06 -10.45 -7.22
CA ARG A 88 25.30 -10.36 -8.67
C ARG A 88 25.01 -8.98 -9.25
N ASP A 89 24.11 -8.21 -8.62
CA ASP A 89 23.77 -6.85 -9.03
C ASP A 89 24.78 -5.82 -8.45
N GLU A 90 25.02 -4.75 -9.19
CA GLU A 90 25.82 -3.62 -8.69
C GLU A 90 25.09 -2.93 -7.53
N SER A 91 25.82 -2.71 -6.43
CA SER A 91 25.31 -2.02 -5.24
C SER A 91 26.10 -0.74 -5.03
N SER A 92 25.41 0.34 -4.71
CA SER A 92 26.03 1.60 -4.32
C SER A 92 26.82 1.48 -3.00
N ASN A 93 26.49 0.49 -2.16
CA ASN A 93 27.22 0.21 -0.93
C ASN A 93 27.32 -1.31 -0.67
N PRO A 94 28.35 -1.98 -1.21
CA PRO A 94 28.56 -3.41 -1.01
C PRO A 94 28.76 -3.80 0.45
N ARG A 95 29.44 -2.97 1.26
CA ARG A 95 29.68 -3.26 2.69
C ARG A 95 28.37 -3.31 3.48
N GLN A 96 27.46 -2.37 3.22
CA GLN A 96 26.16 -2.36 3.87
C GLN A 96 25.32 -3.59 3.49
N ARG A 97 25.39 -4.02 2.22
CA ARG A 97 24.74 -5.25 1.78
C ARG A 97 25.28 -6.46 2.55
N ASP A 98 26.59 -6.57 2.70
CA ASP A 98 27.21 -7.72 3.37
C ASP A 98 26.80 -7.78 4.86
N ILE A 99 26.70 -6.62 5.53
CA ILE A 99 26.15 -6.52 6.90
C ILE A 99 24.70 -7.01 6.95
N TRP A 100 23.85 -6.58 6.00
CA TRP A 100 22.46 -7.04 5.96
C TRP A 100 22.33 -8.54 5.66
N ARG A 101 23.19 -9.07 4.79
CA ARG A 101 23.22 -10.50 4.47
C ARG A 101 23.63 -11.34 5.68
N GLN A 102 24.69 -10.93 6.38
CA GLN A 102 25.12 -11.63 7.59
C GLN A 102 24.01 -11.61 8.66
N ALA A 103 23.45 -10.43 8.94
CA ALA A 103 22.42 -10.30 9.96
C ALA A 103 21.15 -11.12 9.64
N ILE A 104 20.73 -11.19 8.37
CA ILE A 104 19.55 -11.99 8.02
C ILE A 104 19.84 -13.49 8.07
N GLU A 105 21.05 -13.93 7.73
CA GLU A 105 21.48 -15.32 7.91
C GLU A 105 21.49 -15.71 9.40
N GLU A 106 22.00 -14.84 10.27
CA GLU A 106 22.02 -15.04 11.73
C GLU A 106 20.60 -15.16 12.31
N VAL A 107 19.71 -14.21 11.99
CA VAL A 107 18.35 -14.16 12.56
C VAL A 107 17.46 -15.29 12.03
N THR A 108 17.65 -15.72 10.78
CA THR A 108 16.73 -16.70 10.14
C THR A 108 17.30 -18.11 10.03
N GLY A 109 18.61 -18.28 10.19
CA GLY A 109 19.32 -19.53 9.90
C GLY A 109 19.37 -19.90 8.41
N VAL A 110 18.80 -19.09 7.51
CA VAL A 110 18.78 -19.35 6.06
C VAL A 110 20.07 -18.84 5.45
N GLN A 111 20.93 -19.76 4.99
CA GLN A 111 22.18 -19.40 4.32
C GLN A 111 21.93 -18.84 2.91
N LEU A 112 22.46 -17.66 2.63
CA LEU A 112 22.39 -17.03 1.32
C LEU A 112 23.57 -17.47 0.45
N LEU A 113 23.33 -17.55 -0.86
CA LEU A 113 24.33 -18.03 -1.80
C LEU A 113 25.46 -17.01 -1.98
N SER A 114 26.71 -17.46 -2.05
CA SER A 114 27.85 -16.57 -2.36
C SER A 114 27.79 -16.05 -3.80
N LYS A 115 28.45 -14.92 -4.09
CA LYS A 115 28.45 -14.27 -5.42
C LYS A 115 28.71 -15.23 -6.58
N ARG A 116 29.67 -16.15 -6.43
CA ARG A 116 29.97 -17.18 -7.45
C ARG A 116 28.79 -18.14 -7.66
N ARG A 117 28.12 -18.57 -6.58
CA ARG A 117 26.97 -19.47 -6.66
C ARG A 117 25.71 -18.75 -7.17
N GLU A 118 25.52 -17.48 -6.82
CA GLU A 118 24.44 -16.67 -7.37
C GLU A 118 24.56 -16.50 -8.89
N ALA A 119 25.79 -16.33 -9.41
CA ALA A 119 26.05 -16.25 -10.84
C ALA A 119 25.76 -17.57 -11.56
N ALA A 120 25.98 -18.71 -10.90
CA ALA A 120 25.73 -20.04 -11.45
C ALA A 120 24.23 -20.42 -11.45
N ASN A 121 23.46 -19.98 -10.43
CA ASN A 121 22.02 -20.20 -10.36
C ASN A 121 21.32 -19.00 -9.71
N SER A 122 20.89 -18.06 -10.55
CA SER A 122 20.25 -16.82 -10.15
C SER A 122 18.88 -17.03 -9.48
N VAL A 123 18.13 -18.03 -9.94
CA VAL A 123 16.79 -18.36 -9.42
C VAL A 123 16.89 -18.91 -8.00
N ALA A 124 17.77 -19.89 -7.78
CA ALA A 124 17.97 -20.47 -6.44
C ALA A 124 18.45 -19.41 -5.43
N ALA A 125 19.31 -18.48 -5.85
CA ALA A 125 19.75 -17.37 -5.02
C ALA A 125 18.59 -16.45 -4.62
N ASP A 126 17.75 -16.05 -5.57
CA ASP A 126 16.60 -15.19 -5.30
C ASP A 126 15.60 -15.89 -4.37
N HIS A 127 15.37 -17.19 -4.54
CA HIS A 127 14.50 -17.98 -3.66
C HIS A 127 15.02 -18.05 -2.22
N ALA A 128 16.34 -18.23 -2.01
CA ALA A 128 16.93 -18.23 -0.68
C ALA A 128 16.77 -16.88 0.02
N ILE A 129 16.99 -15.78 -0.72
CA ILE A 129 16.79 -14.43 -0.21
C ILE A 129 15.31 -14.17 0.12
N GLU A 130 14.39 -14.61 -0.74
CA GLU A 130 12.96 -14.47 -0.49
C GLU A 130 12.52 -15.26 0.74
N ALA A 131 12.99 -16.50 0.92
CA ALA A 131 12.71 -17.31 2.11
C ALA A 131 13.20 -16.63 3.40
N ALA A 132 14.43 -16.11 3.41
CA ALA A 132 14.97 -15.38 4.56
C ALA A 132 14.18 -14.09 4.84
N THR A 133 13.90 -13.30 3.81
CA THR A 133 13.18 -12.02 3.97
C THR A 133 11.72 -12.18 4.36
N ASP A 134 11.05 -13.26 3.95
CA ASP A 134 9.69 -13.56 4.36
C ASP A 134 9.58 -13.94 5.84
N GLN A 135 10.61 -14.58 6.43
CA GLN A 135 10.64 -14.89 7.87
C GLN A 135 10.72 -13.64 8.77
N VAL A 136 11.37 -12.57 8.31
CA VAL A 136 11.55 -11.33 9.10
C VAL A 136 10.45 -10.29 8.85
N ARG A 137 9.47 -10.56 8.00
CA ARG A 137 8.38 -9.60 7.70
C ARG A 137 7.56 -9.19 8.90
N TYR A 138 7.48 -10.04 9.94
CA TYR A 138 6.74 -9.73 11.17
C TYR A 138 7.30 -8.49 11.87
N LEU A 139 8.59 -8.14 11.67
CA LEU A 139 9.20 -6.92 12.20
C LEU A 139 8.47 -5.65 11.71
N GLY A 140 7.77 -5.70 10.57
CA GLY A 140 6.92 -4.61 10.10
C GLY A 140 5.63 -4.39 10.90
N GLN A 141 5.35 -5.25 11.88
CA GLN A 141 4.24 -5.14 12.83
C GLN A 141 4.73 -5.08 14.28
N ASP A 142 6.03 -5.24 14.50
CA ASP A 142 6.64 -5.24 15.82
C ASP A 142 6.68 -3.80 16.37
N PRO A 143 6.09 -3.53 17.56
CA PRO A 143 6.10 -2.21 18.18
C PRO A 143 7.51 -1.63 18.44
N ARG A 144 8.54 -2.49 18.53
CA ARG A 144 9.94 -2.07 18.71
C ARG A 144 10.49 -1.35 17.47
N PHE A 145 9.90 -1.59 16.29
CA PHE A 145 10.37 -1.06 15.01
C PHE A 145 9.30 -0.21 14.30
N PRO A 146 8.81 0.90 14.91
CA PRO A 146 7.71 1.69 14.36
C PRO A 146 8.05 2.32 13.00
N MET A 147 9.33 2.57 12.72
CA MET A 147 9.78 3.10 11.43
C MET A 147 9.54 2.11 10.28
N VAL A 148 9.69 0.80 10.53
CA VAL A 148 9.39 -0.25 9.54
C VAL A 148 7.90 -0.30 9.24
N ALA A 149 7.05 -0.23 10.28
CA ALA A 149 5.60 -0.18 10.11
C ALA A 149 5.15 1.06 9.32
N ASN A 150 5.76 2.22 9.58
CA ASN A 150 5.47 3.47 8.87
C ASN A 150 5.83 3.41 7.38
N GLU A 151 7.02 2.91 7.04
CA GLU A 151 7.42 2.74 5.64
C GLU A 151 6.61 1.65 4.94
N ASN A 152 6.26 0.56 5.64
CA ASN A 152 5.35 -0.45 5.10
C ASN A 152 3.98 0.15 4.74
N ALA A 153 3.44 1.01 5.61
CA ALA A 153 2.18 1.71 5.36
C ALA A 153 2.30 2.70 4.20
N ALA A 154 3.41 3.43 4.09
CA ALA A 154 3.68 4.34 2.98
C ALA A 154 3.80 3.58 1.65
N TYR A 155 4.56 2.49 1.62
CA TYR A 155 4.64 1.62 0.44
C TYR A 155 3.27 1.04 0.06
N GLY A 156 2.51 0.56 1.06
CA GLY A 156 1.15 0.08 0.87
C GLY A 156 0.23 1.14 0.26
N PHE A 157 0.30 2.38 0.72
CA PHE A 157 -0.45 3.50 0.15
C PHE A 157 -0.11 3.74 -1.32
N GLU A 158 1.17 3.87 -1.66
CA GLU A 158 1.62 4.16 -3.03
C GLU A 158 1.22 3.04 -4.01
N ARG A 159 1.51 1.79 -3.63
CA ARG A 159 1.13 0.61 -4.43
C ARG A 159 -0.38 0.53 -4.62
N ASN A 160 -1.15 0.72 -3.55
CA ASN A 160 -2.61 0.63 -3.61
C ASN A 160 -3.21 1.78 -4.43
N MET A 161 -2.67 2.99 -4.31
CA MET A 161 -3.06 4.15 -5.13
C MET A 161 -2.83 3.86 -6.61
N TRP A 162 -1.66 3.31 -6.97
CA TRP A 162 -1.40 2.88 -8.34
C TRP A 162 -2.35 1.78 -8.78
N GLY A 163 -2.50 0.71 -8.00
CA GLY A 163 -3.37 -0.41 -8.35
C GLY A 163 -4.83 -0.01 -8.57
N PHE A 164 -5.33 0.94 -7.78
CA PHE A 164 -6.72 1.38 -7.83
C PHE A 164 -7.00 2.50 -8.85
N ARG A 165 -5.97 3.05 -9.51
CA ARG A 165 -6.08 4.25 -10.37
C ARG A 165 -7.17 4.18 -11.44
N TRP A 166 -7.33 3.04 -12.10
CA TRP A 166 -8.32 2.90 -13.17
C TRP A 166 -9.75 2.88 -12.64
N VAL A 167 -9.96 2.27 -11.47
CA VAL A 167 -11.27 2.30 -10.81
C VAL A 167 -11.61 3.72 -10.40
N GLY A 168 -10.68 4.45 -9.77
CA GLY A 168 -10.87 5.85 -9.39
C GLY A 168 -11.22 6.75 -10.59
N ARG A 169 -10.50 6.62 -11.71
CA ARG A 169 -10.81 7.35 -12.96
C ARG A 169 -12.20 7.03 -13.49
N TYR A 170 -12.54 5.74 -13.57
CA TYR A 170 -13.84 5.30 -14.07
C TYR A 170 -14.99 5.81 -13.22
N VAL A 171 -14.88 5.71 -11.89
CA VAL A 171 -15.90 6.21 -10.96
C VAL A 171 -16.08 7.73 -11.13
N ALA A 172 -15.00 8.50 -11.22
CA ALA A 172 -15.08 9.93 -11.43
C ALA A 172 -15.72 10.31 -12.78
N LEU A 173 -15.36 9.60 -13.86
CA LEU A 173 -15.96 9.79 -15.19
C LEU A 173 -17.46 9.48 -15.22
N VAL A 174 -17.87 8.35 -14.62
CA VAL A 174 -19.29 7.98 -14.51
C VAL A 174 -20.05 9.04 -13.73
N CYS A 175 -19.49 9.53 -12.62
CA CYS A 175 -20.10 10.59 -11.81
C CYS A 175 -20.29 11.89 -12.60
N LEU A 176 -19.30 12.30 -13.40
CA LEU A 176 -19.42 13.45 -14.31
C LEU A 176 -20.51 13.24 -15.36
N ALA A 177 -20.56 12.06 -15.96
CA ALA A 177 -21.59 11.71 -16.94
C ALA A 177 -22.99 11.72 -16.32
N VAL A 178 -23.15 11.20 -15.09
CA VAL A 178 -24.41 11.21 -14.35
C VAL A 178 -24.86 12.63 -14.04
N ILE A 179 -23.96 13.51 -13.60
CA ILE A 179 -24.30 14.93 -13.39
C ILE A 179 -24.79 15.56 -14.70
N GLY A 180 -24.03 15.39 -15.79
CA GLY A 180 -24.36 15.96 -17.10
C GLY A 180 -25.70 15.45 -17.64
N LEU A 181 -25.93 14.14 -17.59
CA LEU A 181 -27.17 13.50 -18.03
C LEU A 181 -28.37 13.95 -17.19
N THR A 182 -28.22 14.03 -15.86
CA THR A 182 -29.30 14.48 -14.98
C THR A 182 -29.68 15.92 -15.26
N CYS A 183 -28.69 16.82 -15.45
CA CYS A 183 -28.92 18.20 -15.83
C CYS A 183 -29.61 18.32 -17.21
N LEU A 184 -29.32 17.42 -18.16
CA LEU A 184 -29.98 17.39 -19.45
C LEU A 184 -31.45 16.94 -19.32
N LEU A 185 -31.70 15.84 -18.60
CA LEU A 185 -33.05 15.29 -18.39
C LEU A 185 -33.93 16.20 -17.52
N ALA A 186 -33.35 16.95 -16.59
CA ALA A 186 -34.04 17.96 -15.79
C ALA A 186 -34.71 19.06 -16.65
N ARG A 187 -34.25 19.27 -17.90
CA ARG A 187 -34.91 20.20 -18.83
C ARG A 187 -36.25 19.70 -19.37
N TYR A 188 -36.47 18.39 -19.32
CA TYR A 188 -37.65 17.72 -19.89
C TYR A 188 -38.53 17.07 -18.82
N THR A 189 -38.15 17.18 -17.54
CA THR A 189 -38.84 16.54 -16.41
C THR A 189 -39.13 17.57 -15.32
N SER A 190 -39.99 17.23 -14.36
CA SER A 190 -40.26 18.08 -13.18
C SER A 190 -39.13 18.03 -12.13
N PHE A 191 -38.02 17.34 -12.41
CA PHE A 191 -36.91 17.20 -11.48
C PHE A 191 -36.04 18.47 -11.51
N HIS A 192 -35.95 19.15 -10.37
CA HIS A 192 -35.22 20.41 -10.26
C HIS A 192 -33.81 20.18 -9.72
N VAL A 193 -32.80 20.58 -10.48
CA VAL A 193 -31.39 20.55 -10.07
C VAL A 193 -30.89 21.98 -9.92
N SER A 194 -30.27 22.30 -8.78
CA SER A 194 -29.59 23.58 -8.60
C SER A 194 -28.38 23.66 -9.53
N ALA A 195 -28.39 24.62 -10.46
CA ALA A 195 -27.29 24.83 -11.40
C ALA A 195 -25.96 25.07 -10.66
N GLY A 196 -25.97 25.88 -9.59
CA GLY A 196 -24.80 26.11 -8.75
C GLY A 196 -24.26 24.82 -8.14
N ALA A 197 -25.14 23.99 -7.55
CA ALA A 197 -24.73 22.73 -6.94
C ALA A 197 -24.18 21.73 -7.97
N ALA A 198 -24.80 21.62 -9.14
CA ALA A 198 -24.35 20.76 -10.22
C ALA A 198 -22.98 21.19 -10.77
N ILE A 199 -22.77 22.49 -11.00
CA ILE A 199 -21.48 23.04 -11.45
C ILE A 199 -20.40 22.77 -10.41
N SER A 200 -20.65 23.08 -9.13
CA SER A 200 -19.69 22.80 -8.06
C SER A 200 -19.35 21.32 -7.96
N GLY A 201 -20.35 20.42 -8.03
CA GLY A 201 -20.13 18.98 -8.04
C GLY A 201 -19.29 18.51 -9.22
N ALA A 202 -19.57 19.02 -10.42
CA ALA A 202 -18.79 18.71 -11.62
C ALA A 202 -17.34 19.19 -11.49
N VAL A 203 -17.12 20.43 -11.03
CA VAL A 203 -15.76 20.98 -10.83
C VAL A 203 -14.96 20.13 -9.83
N ILE A 204 -15.56 19.74 -8.71
CA ILE A 204 -14.88 18.90 -7.72
C ILE A 204 -14.57 17.51 -8.30
N ASN A 205 -15.50 16.90 -9.03
CA ASN A 205 -15.25 15.61 -9.68
C ASN A 205 -14.17 15.70 -10.77
N VAL A 206 -14.07 16.80 -11.52
CA VAL A 206 -12.97 17.06 -12.44
C VAL A 206 -11.64 17.17 -11.68
N MET A 207 -11.60 17.88 -10.55
CA MET A 207 -10.38 17.96 -9.72
C MET A 207 -9.95 16.57 -9.22
N ILE A 208 -10.89 15.74 -8.76
CA ILE A 208 -10.59 14.37 -8.33
C ILE A 208 -10.11 13.50 -9.49
N LEU A 209 -10.76 13.58 -10.66
CA LEU A 209 -10.33 12.87 -11.86
C LEU A 209 -8.90 13.27 -12.26
N THR A 210 -8.60 14.57 -12.27
CA THR A 210 -7.24 15.09 -12.51
C THR A 210 -6.26 14.52 -11.50
N GLY A 211 -6.63 14.48 -10.21
CA GLY A 211 -5.84 13.81 -9.18
C GLY A 211 -5.54 12.35 -9.49
N TRP A 212 -6.52 11.57 -9.93
CA TRP A 212 -6.34 10.16 -10.34
C TRP A 212 -5.52 10.00 -11.63
N CYS A 213 -5.44 11.04 -12.46
CA CYS A 213 -4.57 11.05 -13.64
C CYS A 213 -3.11 11.34 -13.27
N LEU A 214 -2.86 12.24 -12.31
CA LEU A 214 -1.53 12.77 -12.02
C LEU A 214 -0.83 12.12 -10.81
N PHE A 215 -1.57 11.82 -9.73
CA PHE A 215 -0.95 11.36 -8.49
C PHE A 215 -0.48 9.91 -8.51
N PRO A 216 -1.20 8.91 -9.01
CA PRO A 216 -0.69 7.55 -8.96
C PRO A 216 0.61 7.43 -9.77
N SER A 217 1.70 6.95 -9.15
CA SER A 217 3.00 6.76 -9.80
C SER A 217 3.64 5.40 -9.44
N GLU A 218 4.10 4.66 -10.44
CA GLU A 218 4.87 3.42 -10.26
C GLU A 218 6.25 3.70 -9.65
N GLU A 219 6.88 4.82 -10.03
CA GLU A 219 8.19 5.23 -9.53
C GLU A 219 8.15 5.53 -8.03
N ARG A 220 7.15 6.30 -7.56
CA ARG A 220 6.98 6.54 -6.12
C ARG A 220 6.73 5.25 -5.35
N ALA A 221 5.96 4.32 -5.93
CA ALA A 221 5.75 3.02 -5.34
C ALA A 221 7.07 2.23 -5.24
N LYS A 222 7.94 2.31 -6.26
CA LYS A 222 9.28 1.71 -6.25
C LYS A 222 10.14 2.32 -5.14
N GLU A 223 10.25 3.63 -5.09
CA GLU A 223 11.02 4.34 -4.06
C GLU A 223 10.55 4.00 -2.64
N ALA A 224 9.24 4.02 -2.40
CA ALA A 224 8.64 3.65 -1.12
C ALA A 224 8.93 2.18 -0.78
N GLY A 225 8.90 1.28 -1.77
CA GLY A 225 9.27 -0.12 -1.59
C GLY A 225 10.73 -0.30 -1.16
N PHE A 226 11.65 0.47 -1.74
CA PHE A 226 13.06 0.47 -1.35
C PHE A 226 13.29 1.09 0.04
N ARG A 227 12.56 2.15 0.41
CA ARG A 227 12.63 2.70 1.77
C ARG A 227 12.17 1.69 2.81
N TYR A 228 11.04 1.03 2.57
CA TYR A 228 10.56 -0.06 3.42
C TYR A 228 11.57 -1.20 3.53
N ALA A 229 12.12 -1.66 2.40
CA ALA A 229 13.10 -2.74 2.40
C ALA A 229 14.37 -2.39 3.20
N ARG A 230 14.89 -1.17 3.07
CA ARG A 230 16.04 -0.70 3.89
C ARG A 230 15.71 -0.69 5.37
N GLN A 231 14.55 -0.13 5.76
CA GLN A 231 14.15 -0.09 7.16
C GLN A 231 13.97 -1.49 7.74
N LEU A 232 13.40 -2.42 6.98
CA LEU A 232 13.28 -3.81 7.38
C LEU A 232 14.66 -4.44 7.64
N LEU A 233 15.61 -4.28 6.72
CA LEU A 233 16.95 -4.83 6.88
C LEU A 233 17.74 -4.16 8.02
N HIS A 234 17.52 -2.87 8.28
CA HIS A 234 18.06 -2.22 9.49
C HIS A 234 17.49 -2.82 10.77
N ALA A 235 16.19 -3.08 10.83
CA ALA A 235 15.59 -3.76 11.98
C ALA A 235 16.19 -5.16 12.19
N VAL A 236 16.39 -5.93 11.12
CA VAL A 236 17.08 -7.23 11.19
C VAL A 236 18.48 -7.10 11.79
N THR A 237 19.26 -6.11 11.37
CA THR A 237 20.61 -5.88 11.95
C THR A 237 20.56 -5.48 13.42
N GLN A 238 19.50 -4.82 13.88
CA GLN A 238 19.32 -4.51 15.29
C GLN A 238 19.00 -5.77 16.09
N VAL A 239 18.15 -6.64 15.57
CA VAL A 239 17.81 -7.93 16.20
C VAL A 239 19.05 -8.81 16.34
N SER A 240 19.82 -9.03 15.27
CA SER A 240 20.99 -9.92 15.33
C SER A 240 22.05 -9.43 16.34
N ARG A 241 22.25 -8.11 16.44
CA ARG A 241 23.15 -7.51 17.45
C ARG A 241 22.69 -7.73 18.88
N THR A 242 21.39 -7.63 19.15
CA THR A 242 20.84 -7.88 20.49
C THR A 242 21.01 -9.33 20.90
N GLU A 243 20.73 -10.28 19.99
CA GLU A 243 20.89 -11.72 20.24
C GLU A 243 22.36 -12.12 20.48
N SER A 244 23.29 -11.47 19.75
CA SER A 244 24.72 -11.69 19.93
C SER A 244 25.24 -11.18 21.28
N SER A 245 24.70 -10.05 21.75
CA SER A 245 25.05 -9.47 23.05
C SER A 245 24.58 -10.36 24.21
N SER A 246 23.33 -10.84 24.16
CA SER A 246 22.79 -11.70 25.22
C SER A 246 23.51 -13.04 25.33
N ALA A 247 23.92 -13.64 24.20
CA ALA A 247 24.67 -14.89 24.22
C ALA A 247 26.07 -14.73 24.86
N THR A 248 26.67 -13.54 24.74
CA THR A 248 27.98 -13.25 25.34
C THR A 248 27.88 -13.07 26.85
N GLU A 249 26.80 -12.46 27.35
CA GLU A 249 26.54 -12.27 28.78
C GLU A 249 26.24 -13.59 29.50
N GLU A 250 25.40 -14.48 28.93
CA GLU A 250 25.12 -15.81 29.52
C GLU A 250 26.38 -16.68 29.66
N THR A 251 27.30 -16.61 28.69
CA THR A 251 28.54 -17.39 28.73
C THR A 251 29.51 -16.89 29.82
N GLN A 252 29.39 -15.62 30.23
CA GLN A 252 30.21 -15.02 31.30
C GLN A 252 29.64 -15.27 32.71
N GLU A 253 28.33 -15.47 32.86
CA GLU A 253 27.72 -15.81 34.16
C GLU A 253 27.89 -17.29 34.53
N ASP A 254 28.03 -18.18 33.55
CA ASP A 254 28.25 -19.63 33.75
C ASP A 254 29.76 -20.01 33.90
N SER A 255 30.68 -19.04 33.90
CA SER A 255 32.14 -19.23 34.06
C SER A 255 32.64 -18.77 35.43
#